data_AF-A0A6M0AR94-F1
#
_entry.id   AF-A0A6M0AR94-F1
#
_cell.length_a   1.000
_cell.length_b   1.000
_cell.length_c   1.000
_cell.angle_alpha   90.00
_cell.angle_beta   90.00
_cell.angle_gamma   90.00
#
_symmetry.space_group_name_H-M   'P 1'
#
loop_
_entity.id
_entity.type
_entity.pdbx_description
1 polymer ?
#
loop_
_entity_poly.entity_id
_entity_poly.type
_entity_poly.pdbx_seq_one_letter_code
_entity_poly.pdbx_strand_id
1 'polypeptide(L)'
;AYGKDNDIEDHRLLGIAMRILHDNALLHPKQIEGVLPDSDLHNQVERISITPITLSLEEVSKLWGTFQTQYRISAAYQVSVVLIESAQAVKAPLPVLSRGEPNLNNGRDSGIAIQPDLTSSFPTLETLQTPNQQPSLRLGENLTLRGHHLDSEETIVVEFRHPRLSQAIQLTPKPGATATTLEVELPVDGNQWLAGFYTVTVGVKRNGKQQVTNALSFSLAPKIEEMTISTATGNQQQLTLTCNPPVWLGKPDNSSVILGQQVGFLLSDRELLPLSEFLPSVTTTSSDPSPDQKTNSLVFDITGIAAGDYWVRLRVDGVDSLLVNRTVTPPVFYSTEKLTVSG
;
A
#
# COMPACT_ATOMS: atom_id res chain seq x y z
N ALA A 1 -78.06 -9.09 53.70
CA ALA A 1 -78.52 -10.02 52.66
C ALA A 1 -78.60 -9.25 51.35
N TYR A 2 -77.55 -9.33 50.54
CA TYR A 2 -77.48 -8.76 49.18
C TYR A 2 -76.72 -9.81 48.35
N GLY A 3 -77.32 -10.23 47.25
CA GLY A 3 -76.99 -11.45 46.53
C GLY A 3 -78.29 -12.12 46.10
N LYS A 4 -79.02 -11.43 45.21
CA LYS A 4 -80.15 -12.04 44.46
C LYS A 4 -79.55 -12.63 43.19
N ASP A 5 -80.15 -13.70 42.67
CA ASP A 5 -79.73 -14.48 41.47
C ASP A 5 -79.23 -13.66 40.24
N ASN A 6 -79.56 -12.37 40.17
CA ASN A 6 -79.12 -11.47 39.11
C ASN A 6 -77.59 -11.29 39.03
N ASP A 7 -76.87 -11.32 40.16
CA ASP A 7 -75.42 -11.11 40.18
C ASP A 7 -74.67 -12.26 39.47
N ILE A 8 -75.21 -13.47 39.52
CA ILE A 8 -74.63 -14.66 38.87
C ILE A 8 -74.79 -14.57 37.35
N GLU A 9 -75.96 -14.15 36.88
CA GLU A 9 -76.22 -13.95 35.45
C GLU A 9 -75.37 -12.80 34.87
N ASP A 10 -75.19 -11.72 35.62
CA ASP A 10 -74.33 -10.59 35.23
C ASP A 10 -72.85 -11.03 35.12
N HIS A 11 -72.36 -11.83 36.08
CA HIS A 11 -71.00 -12.39 36.03
C HIS A 11 -70.84 -13.36 34.85
N ARG A 12 -71.86 -14.15 34.54
CA ARG A 12 -71.86 -15.07 33.41
C ARG A 12 -71.82 -14.32 32.08
N LEU A 13 -72.62 -13.26 31.94
CA LEU A 13 -72.64 -12.43 30.75
C LEU A 13 -71.30 -11.73 30.55
N LEU A 14 -70.69 -11.20 31.63
CA LEU A 14 -69.35 -10.63 31.57
C LEU A 14 -68.30 -11.68 31.14
N GLY A 15 -68.37 -12.89 31.68
CA GLY A 15 -67.50 -14.00 31.28
C GLY A 15 -67.63 -14.36 29.79
N ILE A 16 -68.84 -14.33 29.24
CA ILE A 16 -69.09 -14.55 27.81
C ILE A 16 -68.48 -13.41 26.97
N ALA A 17 -68.66 -12.15 27.39
CA ALA A 17 -68.07 -11.01 26.69
C ALA A 17 -66.53 -11.05 26.71
N MET A 18 -65.94 -11.36 27.87
CA MET A 18 -64.50 -11.53 28.01
C MET A 18 -63.98 -12.66 27.12
N ARG A 19 -64.71 -13.78 27.00
CA ARG A 19 -64.35 -14.87 26.08
C ARG A 19 -64.34 -14.40 24.62
N ILE A 20 -65.35 -13.65 24.18
CA ILE A 20 -65.41 -13.13 22.80
C ILE A 20 -64.21 -12.22 22.50
N LEU A 21 -63.85 -11.33 23.44
CA LEU A 21 -62.68 -10.45 23.30
C LEU A 21 -61.37 -11.21 23.33
N HIS A 22 -61.27 -12.29 24.11
CA HIS A 22 -60.10 -13.15 24.17
C HIS A 22 -59.93 -13.97 22.88
N ASP A 23 -61.02 -14.56 22.37
CA ASP A 23 -61.02 -15.34 21.14
C ASP A 23 -60.72 -14.47 19.91
N ASN A 24 -61.01 -13.17 19.98
CA ASN A 24 -60.75 -12.17 18.94
C ASN A 24 -59.73 -11.10 19.40
N ALA A 25 -58.67 -11.51 20.10
CA ALA A 25 -57.64 -10.58 20.61
C ALA A 25 -56.93 -9.79 19.50
N LEU A 26 -57.00 -10.27 18.25
CA LEU A 26 -56.55 -9.56 17.06
C LEU A 26 -57.72 -9.41 16.09
N LEU A 27 -58.09 -8.17 15.75
CA LEU A 27 -59.12 -7.91 14.75
C LEU A 27 -58.49 -7.81 13.37
N HIS A 28 -59.00 -8.63 12.44
CA HIS A 28 -58.58 -8.62 11.05
C HIS A 28 -59.39 -7.60 10.23
N PRO A 29 -58.78 -7.00 9.18
CA PRO A 29 -59.45 -6.08 8.25
C PRO A 29 -60.86 -6.48 7.81
N LYS A 30 -61.02 -7.74 7.40
CA LYS A 30 -62.29 -8.30 6.91
C LYS A 30 -63.41 -8.31 7.96
N GLN A 31 -63.06 -8.29 9.26
CA GLN A 31 -64.04 -8.26 10.35
C GLN A 31 -64.52 -6.82 10.65
N ILE A 32 -63.78 -5.81 10.19
CA ILE A 32 -64.05 -4.38 10.42
C ILE A 32 -64.68 -3.73 9.17
N GLU A 33 -64.48 -4.34 8.01
CA GLU A 33 -65.04 -3.90 6.73
C GLU A 33 -66.56 -3.68 6.83
N GLY A 34 -67.00 -2.44 6.57
CA GLY A 34 -68.42 -2.05 6.59
C GLY A 34 -69.03 -1.75 7.97
N VAL A 35 -68.28 -1.88 9.06
CA VAL A 35 -68.78 -1.54 10.42
C VAL A 35 -68.84 -0.02 10.63
N LEU A 36 -67.88 0.72 10.08
CA LEU A 36 -67.79 2.18 10.15
C LEU A 36 -67.60 2.73 8.73
N PRO A 37 -68.66 3.14 8.03
CA PRO A 37 -68.61 3.50 6.61
C PRO A 37 -67.72 4.72 6.31
N ASP A 38 -67.52 5.60 7.29
CA ASP A 38 -66.67 6.80 7.17
C ASP A 38 -65.22 6.56 7.63
N SER A 39 -64.83 5.32 7.93
CA SER A 39 -63.50 4.97 8.43
C SER A 39 -62.75 4.03 7.48
N ASP A 40 -61.50 4.39 7.20
CA ASP A 40 -60.53 3.60 6.44
C ASP A 40 -59.75 2.60 7.32
N LEU A 41 -60.19 2.37 8.57
CA LEU A 41 -59.54 1.47 9.52
C LEU A 41 -59.34 0.04 8.99
N HIS A 42 -60.23 -0.41 8.10
CA HIS A 42 -60.11 -1.71 7.43
C HIS A 42 -58.94 -1.77 6.41
N ASN A 43 -58.45 -0.64 5.91
CA ASN A 43 -57.32 -0.57 4.97
C ASN A 43 -55.95 -0.58 5.66
N GLN A 44 -55.92 -0.58 6.99
CA GLN A 44 -54.68 -0.56 7.75
C GLN A 44 -53.88 -1.86 7.60
N VAL A 45 -52.55 -1.73 7.46
CA VAL A 45 -51.62 -2.87 7.35
C VAL A 45 -51.43 -3.60 8.69
N GLU A 46 -51.37 -2.86 9.79
CA GLU A 46 -51.25 -3.43 11.14
C GLU A 46 -52.60 -3.86 11.71
N ARG A 47 -52.60 -4.94 12.49
CA ARG A 47 -53.81 -5.48 13.12
C ARG A 47 -54.12 -4.74 14.41
N ILE A 48 -55.40 -4.55 14.69
CA ILE A 48 -55.86 -3.99 15.97
C ILE A 48 -55.68 -5.06 17.04
N SER A 49 -54.99 -4.70 18.13
CA SER A 49 -54.77 -5.57 19.28
C SER A 49 -55.68 -5.19 20.44
N ILE A 50 -56.35 -6.19 21.02
CA ILE A 50 -57.19 -6.07 22.21
C ILE A 50 -56.47 -6.78 23.36
N THR A 51 -56.05 -6.02 24.36
CA THR A 51 -55.29 -6.54 25.51
C THR A 51 -56.05 -6.29 26.81
N PRO A 52 -56.32 -7.30 27.66
CA PRO A 52 -56.93 -7.08 28.97
C PRO A 52 -55.98 -6.27 29.86
N ILE A 53 -56.53 -5.28 30.56
CA ILE A 53 -55.81 -4.51 31.59
C ILE A 53 -56.38 -4.89 32.95
N THR A 54 -55.48 -5.19 33.88
CA THR A 54 -55.83 -5.34 35.29
C THR A 54 -55.87 -3.97 35.95
N LEU A 55 -57.07 -3.52 36.34
CA LEU A 55 -57.25 -2.34 37.18
C LEU A 55 -57.41 -2.77 38.63
N SER A 56 -56.82 -2.00 39.54
CA SER A 56 -57.03 -2.15 40.98
C SER A 56 -58.44 -1.72 41.39
N LEU A 57 -58.91 -2.19 42.54
CA LEU A 57 -60.23 -1.82 43.06
C LEU A 57 -60.38 -0.30 43.24
N GLU A 58 -59.31 0.39 43.64
CA GLU A 58 -59.30 1.84 43.80
C GLU A 58 -59.50 2.55 42.45
N GLU A 59 -58.81 2.12 41.39
CA GLU A 59 -58.93 2.69 40.04
C GLU A 59 -60.33 2.47 39.46
N VAL A 60 -60.86 1.24 39.57
CA VAL A 60 -62.22 0.93 39.11
C VAL A 60 -63.26 1.71 39.91
N SER A 61 -63.07 1.88 41.22
CA SER A 61 -63.99 2.67 42.07
C SER A 61 -63.97 4.15 41.73
N LYS A 62 -62.79 4.73 41.46
CA LYS A 62 -62.65 6.11 40.97
C LYS A 62 -63.36 6.29 39.63
N LEU A 63 -63.19 5.35 38.71
CA LEU A 63 -63.78 5.38 37.37
C LEU A 63 -65.32 5.30 37.44
N TRP A 64 -65.90 4.41 38.26
CA TRP A 64 -67.36 4.40 38.46
C TRP A 64 -67.87 5.63 39.20
N GLY A 65 -67.06 6.21 40.09
CA GLY A 65 -67.36 7.48 40.76
C GLY A 65 -67.54 8.65 39.80
N THR A 66 -66.81 8.72 38.69
CA THR A 66 -66.99 9.79 37.69
C THR A 66 -68.31 9.67 36.94
N PHE A 67 -68.82 8.45 36.74
CA PHE A 67 -70.10 8.19 36.09
C PHE A 67 -71.32 8.38 37.00
N GLN A 68 -71.12 8.81 38.27
CA GLN A 68 -72.18 9.01 39.26
C GLN A 68 -73.11 7.80 39.44
N THR A 69 -72.59 6.59 39.23
CA THR A 69 -73.37 5.34 39.29
C THR A 69 -72.76 4.37 40.31
N GLN A 70 -73.57 3.43 40.79
CA GLN A 70 -73.11 2.39 41.71
C GLN A 70 -72.11 1.46 41.01
N TYR A 71 -71.11 1.00 41.76
CA TYR A 71 -70.12 0.05 41.28
C TYR A 71 -70.79 -1.19 40.68
N ARG A 72 -70.35 -1.58 39.48
CA ARG A 72 -70.72 -2.83 38.81
C ARG A 72 -69.46 -3.61 38.44
N ILE A 73 -69.56 -4.94 38.47
CA ILE A 73 -68.46 -5.79 38.02
C ILE A 73 -68.06 -5.42 36.58
N SER A 74 -66.76 -5.22 36.36
CA SER A 74 -66.22 -4.67 35.11
C SER A 74 -64.88 -5.31 34.79
N ALA A 75 -64.57 -5.41 33.50
CA ALA A 75 -63.24 -5.80 33.00
C ALA A 75 -62.74 -4.74 32.03
N ALA A 76 -61.47 -4.35 32.14
CA ALA A 76 -60.86 -3.33 31.29
C ALA A 76 -60.04 -3.97 30.18
N TYR A 77 -60.11 -3.39 28.98
CA TYR A 77 -59.33 -3.79 27.81
C TYR A 77 -58.77 -2.53 27.13
N GLN A 78 -57.51 -2.59 26.72
CA GLN A 78 -56.91 -1.60 25.83
C GLN A 78 -56.99 -2.10 24.41
N VAL A 79 -57.52 -1.26 23.53
CA VAL A 79 -57.54 -1.47 22.09
C VAL A 79 -56.54 -0.50 21.49
N SER A 80 -55.45 -1.05 20.96
CA SER A 80 -54.35 -0.25 20.41
C SER A 80 -54.14 -0.51 18.93
N VAL A 81 -53.80 0.59 18.27
CA VAL A 81 -53.42 0.67 16.87
C VAL A 81 -52.19 1.57 16.83
N VAL A 82 -51.08 1.11 16.23
CA VAL A 82 -49.91 1.95 16.02
C VAL A 82 -49.73 2.14 14.52
N LEU A 83 -50.08 3.30 14.01
CA LEU A 83 -49.68 3.69 12.66
C LEU A 83 -49.36 5.18 12.67
N ILE A 84 -48.10 5.52 12.39
CA ILE A 84 -47.72 6.89 12.05
C ILE A 84 -47.57 6.89 10.53
N GLU A 85 -48.68 7.13 9.84
CA GLU A 85 -48.65 7.30 8.39
C GLU A 85 -48.18 8.73 8.08
N SER A 86 -47.09 8.85 7.31
CA SER A 86 -46.65 10.12 6.79
C SER A 86 -47.37 10.41 5.47
N ALA A 87 -48.17 11.46 5.42
CA ALA A 87 -48.81 11.94 4.18
C ALA A 87 -47.82 12.66 3.24
N GLN A 88 -46.52 12.66 3.53
CA GLN A 88 -45.54 13.26 2.64
C GLN A 88 -45.33 12.41 1.39
N ALA A 89 -45.43 13.05 0.22
CA ALA A 89 -45.11 12.42 -1.05
C ALA A 89 -43.66 11.91 -1.05
N VAL A 90 -43.47 10.59 -1.08
CA VAL A 90 -42.16 9.96 -1.21
C VAL A 90 -41.73 10.08 -2.67
N LYS A 91 -40.60 10.75 -2.93
CA LYS A 91 -39.98 10.72 -4.26
C LYS A 91 -39.39 9.33 -4.50
N ALA A 92 -39.84 8.65 -5.54
CA ALA A 92 -39.18 7.42 -6.01
C ALA A 92 -37.73 7.78 -6.42
N PRO A 93 -36.72 7.12 -5.85
CA PRO A 93 -35.34 7.36 -6.27
C PRO A 93 -35.18 6.96 -7.73
N LEU A 94 -34.38 7.72 -8.47
CA LEU A 94 -34.03 7.37 -9.85
C LEU A 94 -33.25 6.05 -9.86
N PRO A 95 -33.48 5.15 -10.83
CA PRO A 95 -32.71 3.92 -10.97
C PRO A 95 -31.24 4.22 -11.23
N VAL A 96 -30.35 3.45 -10.59
CA VAL A 96 -28.89 3.57 -10.77
C VAL A 96 -28.52 3.12 -12.18
N LEU A 97 -27.97 4.03 -12.99
CA LEU A 97 -27.67 3.79 -14.40
C LEU A 97 -26.31 3.12 -14.63
N SER A 98 -25.34 3.28 -13.72
CA SER A 98 -24.02 2.63 -13.79
C SER A 98 -23.41 2.42 -12.40
N ARG A 99 -22.53 1.43 -12.28
CA ARG A 99 -21.77 1.04 -11.08
C ARG A 99 -20.25 1.20 -11.23
N GLY A 100 -19.79 1.61 -12.41
CA GLY A 100 -18.39 1.83 -12.76
C GLY A 100 -18.26 2.79 -13.95
N GLU A 101 -17.02 3.10 -14.31
CA GLU A 101 -16.73 4.00 -15.43
C GLU A 101 -17.20 3.40 -16.77
N PRO A 102 -17.77 4.22 -17.68
CA PRO A 102 -18.13 3.77 -19.01
C PRO A 102 -16.90 3.28 -19.75
N ASN A 103 -16.94 2.04 -20.23
CA ASN A 103 -15.88 1.47 -21.04
C ASN A 103 -15.76 2.29 -22.34
N LEU A 104 -14.56 2.82 -22.61
CA LEU A 104 -14.29 3.73 -23.72
C LEU A 104 -14.62 3.13 -25.11
N ASN A 105 -14.64 1.80 -25.23
CA ASN A 105 -14.87 1.12 -26.51
C ASN A 105 -16.35 0.87 -26.82
N ASN A 106 -17.22 0.79 -25.80
CA ASN A 106 -18.63 0.40 -26.00
C ASN A 106 -19.64 1.23 -25.20
N GLY A 107 -19.18 2.19 -24.40
CA GLY A 107 -20.00 3.08 -23.57
C GLY A 107 -20.79 2.37 -22.47
N ARG A 108 -20.59 1.06 -22.26
CA ARG A 108 -21.27 0.28 -21.23
C ARG A 108 -20.53 0.39 -19.91
N ASP A 109 -21.28 0.28 -18.82
CA ASP A 109 -20.74 0.20 -17.47
C ASP A 109 -19.73 -0.96 -17.34
N SER A 110 -18.50 -0.64 -16.93
CA SER A 110 -17.45 -1.64 -16.68
C SER A 110 -17.75 -2.55 -15.49
N GLY A 111 -18.76 -2.20 -14.68
CA GLY A 111 -19.14 -2.93 -13.48
C GLY A 111 -18.13 -2.75 -12.34
N ILE A 112 -18.32 -3.53 -11.28
CA ILE A 112 -17.41 -3.58 -10.13
C ILE A 112 -16.29 -4.57 -10.48
N ALA A 113 -15.04 -4.15 -10.34
CA ALA A 113 -13.89 -5.04 -10.47
C ALA A 113 -13.91 -6.05 -9.29
N ILE A 114 -14.02 -7.33 -9.61
CA ILE A 114 -14.01 -8.42 -8.62
C ILE A 114 -12.69 -9.15 -8.77
N GLN A 115 -11.91 -9.21 -7.69
CA GLN A 115 -10.71 -10.02 -7.60
C GLN A 115 -11.00 -11.22 -6.69
N PRO A 116 -11.02 -12.46 -7.24
CA PRO A 116 -11.36 -13.66 -6.48
C PRO A 116 -10.18 -14.23 -5.68
N ASP A 117 -8.99 -13.65 -5.81
CA ASP A 117 -7.79 -14.08 -5.09
C ASP A 117 -7.46 -13.19 -3.88
N LEU A 118 -6.52 -13.65 -3.05
CA LEU A 118 -6.05 -12.93 -1.86
C LEU A 118 -4.85 -12.01 -2.13
N THR A 119 -4.43 -11.87 -3.39
CA THR A 119 -3.29 -11.02 -3.74
C THR A 119 -3.74 -9.56 -3.80
N SER A 120 -2.80 -8.64 -3.54
CA SER A 120 -3.09 -7.21 -3.64
C SER A 120 -3.58 -6.87 -5.05
N SER A 121 -4.64 -6.05 -5.15
CA SER A 121 -5.14 -5.51 -6.43
C SER A 121 -4.17 -4.52 -7.09
N PHE A 122 -3.09 -4.17 -6.39
CA PHE A 122 -2.03 -3.30 -6.87
C PHE A 122 -0.79 -4.14 -7.22
N PRO A 123 -0.05 -3.74 -8.28
CA PRO A 123 1.22 -4.36 -8.57
C PRO A 123 2.13 -4.27 -7.35
N THR A 124 2.81 -5.38 -7.03
CA THR A 124 3.60 -5.51 -5.80
C THR A 124 4.90 -6.23 -6.11
N LEU A 125 6.01 -5.68 -5.64
CA LEU A 125 7.31 -6.35 -5.60
C LEU A 125 7.47 -7.05 -4.25
N GLU A 126 7.77 -8.34 -4.29
CA GLU A 126 8.02 -9.14 -3.10
C GLU A 126 9.52 -9.34 -2.87
N THR A 127 10.26 -9.63 -3.93
CA THR A 127 11.69 -9.92 -3.83
C THR A 127 12.47 -9.33 -4.99
N LEU A 128 13.71 -8.96 -4.69
CA LEU A 128 14.74 -8.59 -5.63
C LEU A 128 15.89 -9.58 -5.44
N GLN A 129 16.33 -10.20 -6.52
CA GLN A 129 17.37 -11.21 -6.52
C GLN A 129 18.54 -10.75 -7.39
N THR A 130 19.70 -10.63 -6.74
CA THR A 130 21.00 -10.40 -7.38
C THR A 130 21.52 -11.68 -8.04
N PRO A 131 22.35 -11.57 -9.08
CA PRO A 131 22.91 -12.73 -9.75
C PRO A 131 23.83 -13.50 -8.81
N ASN A 132 23.82 -14.84 -8.91
CA ASN A 132 24.73 -15.73 -8.16
C ASN A 132 24.73 -15.50 -6.63
N GLN A 133 23.63 -15.00 -6.08
CA GLN A 133 23.49 -14.65 -4.66
C GLN A 133 24.60 -13.68 -4.18
N GLN A 134 25.03 -12.76 -5.04
CA GLN A 134 25.96 -11.71 -4.65
C GLN A 134 25.30 -10.74 -3.66
N PRO A 135 26.03 -10.20 -2.68
CA PRO A 135 25.45 -9.27 -1.69
C PRO A 135 25.03 -7.93 -2.30
N SER A 136 25.60 -7.58 -3.45
CA SER A 136 25.34 -6.34 -4.18
C SER A 136 25.35 -6.62 -5.68
N LEU A 137 24.70 -5.75 -6.44
CA LEU A 137 24.65 -5.82 -7.90
C LEU A 137 25.81 -5.03 -8.52
N ARG A 138 26.33 -5.44 -9.68
CA ARG A 138 27.23 -4.62 -10.51
C ARG A 138 26.55 -4.17 -11.79
N LEU A 139 27.07 -3.10 -12.39
CA LEU A 139 26.69 -2.69 -13.74
C LEU A 139 27.06 -3.79 -14.76
N GLY A 140 26.23 -3.95 -15.79
CA GLY A 140 26.34 -5.05 -16.76
C GLY A 140 25.75 -6.39 -16.29
N GLU A 141 25.16 -6.45 -15.10
CA GLU A 141 24.51 -7.66 -14.58
C GLU A 141 22.98 -7.59 -14.66
N ASN A 142 22.34 -8.76 -14.56
CA ASN A 142 20.89 -8.86 -14.55
C ASN A 142 20.34 -8.85 -13.12
N LEU A 143 19.29 -8.08 -12.92
CA LEU A 143 18.50 -8.04 -11.72
C LEU A 143 17.17 -8.74 -11.96
N THR A 144 16.84 -9.74 -11.14
CA THR A 144 15.53 -10.41 -11.19
C THR A 144 14.60 -9.82 -10.14
N LEU A 145 13.44 -9.35 -10.57
CA LEU A 145 12.37 -8.88 -9.67
C LEU A 145 11.21 -9.88 -9.70
N ARG A 146 10.68 -10.23 -8.53
CA ARG A 146 9.50 -11.10 -8.40
C ARG A 146 8.41 -10.45 -7.57
N GLY A 147 7.17 -10.77 -7.88
CA GLY A 147 6.00 -10.36 -7.12
C GLY A 147 4.70 -10.65 -7.85
N HIS A 148 3.79 -9.67 -7.89
CA HIS A 148 2.46 -9.82 -8.44
C HIS A 148 2.07 -8.67 -9.37
N HIS A 149 1.26 -8.99 -10.37
CA HIS A 149 0.71 -8.05 -11.35
C HIS A 149 1.78 -7.21 -12.08
N LEU A 150 2.94 -7.82 -12.37
CA LEU A 150 4.08 -7.18 -13.05
C LEU A 150 3.94 -7.16 -14.58
N ASP A 151 2.91 -7.79 -15.13
CA ASP A 151 2.51 -7.71 -16.53
C ASP A 151 1.76 -6.41 -16.83
N SER A 152 1.87 -5.93 -18.07
CA SER A 152 1.35 -4.63 -18.50
C SER A 152 0.76 -4.72 -19.91
N GLU A 153 -0.30 -3.94 -20.16
CA GLU A 153 -0.90 -3.74 -21.48
C GLU A 153 0.00 -2.89 -22.41
N GLU A 154 0.87 -2.07 -21.82
CA GLU A 154 1.86 -1.23 -22.49
C GLU A 154 3.28 -1.55 -21.99
N THR A 155 4.28 -0.79 -22.44
CA THR A 155 5.68 -0.93 -22.01
C THR A 155 5.81 -0.85 -20.49
N ILE A 156 6.42 -1.89 -19.90
CA ILE A 156 6.81 -1.91 -18.49
C ILE A 156 8.02 -0.99 -18.31
N VAL A 157 7.98 -0.13 -17.29
CA VAL A 157 9.09 0.76 -16.94
C VAL A 157 9.63 0.38 -15.56
N VAL A 158 10.92 0.06 -15.47
CA VAL A 158 11.60 -0.19 -14.19
C VAL A 158 12.35 1.08 -13.81
N GLU A 159 11.97 1.67 -12.69
CA GLU A 159 12.52 2.95 -12.23
C GLU A 159 13.47 2.74 -11.05
N PHE A 160 14.68 3.29 -11.17
CA PHE A 160 15.74 3.23 -10.18
C PHE A 160 15.99 4.62 -9.61
N ARG A 161 15.86 4.77 -8.29
CA ARG A 161 16.08 6.03 -7.58
C ARG A 161 17.28 5.96 -6.66
N HIS A 162 18.08 7.01 -6.70
CA HIS A 162 19.22 7.23 -5.81
C HIS A 162 19.09 8.61 -5.14
N PRO A 163 19.36 8.76 -3.83
CA PRO A 163 19.16 10.03 -3.11
C PRO A 163 19.92 11.23 -3.68
N ARG A 164 21.07 10.99 -4.35
CA ARG A 164 21.89 12.04 -4.94
C ARG A 164 21.61 12.32 -6.42
N LEU A 165 20.78 11.52 -7.07
CA LEU A 165 20.38 11.78 -8.47
C LEU A 165 19.06 12.55 -8.49
N SER A 166 19.03 13.66 -9.23
CA SER A 166 17.82 14.48 -9.37
C SER A 166 16.73 13.81 -10.21
N GLN A 167 17.12 12.93 -11.13
CA GLN A 167 16.22 12.16 -11.98
C GLN A 167 16.40 10.67 -11.72
N ALA A 168 15.28 9.94 -11.71
CA ALA A 168 15.31 8.49 -11.64
C ALA A 168 15.77 7.91 -12.98
N ILE A 169 16.52 6.81 -12.92
CA ILE A 169 16.95 6.09 -14.12
C ILE A 169 15.84 5.12 -14.49
N GLN A 170 15.42 5.14 -15.75
CA GLN A 170 14.35 4.27 -16.24
C GLN A 170 14.91 3.28 -17.25
N LEU A 171 14.67 1.99 -17.02
CA LEU A 171 15.04 0.91 -17.92
C LEU A 171 13.80 0.10 -18.32
N THR A 172 13.89 -0.58 -19.45
CA THR A 172 12.91 -1.58 -19.87
C THR A 172 13.39 -2.98 -19.47
N PRO A 173 12.49 -3.88 -19.05
CA PRO A 173 12.86 -5.25 -18.75
C PRO A 173 13.25 -6.02 -20.02
N LYS A 174 13.97 -7.12 -19.84
CA LYS A 174 14.24 -8.09 -20.89
C LYS A 174 12.92 -8.70 -21.42
N PRO A 175 12.89 -9.15 -22.68
CA PRO A 175 11.78 -9.93 -23.20
C PRO A 175 11.48 -11.14 -22.30
N GLY A 176 10.20 -11.48 -22.13
CA GLY A 176 9.77 -12.61 -21.30
C GLY A 176 9.30 -12.24 -19.89
N ALA A 177 9.05 -10.96 -19.62
CA ALA A 177 8.36 -10.53 -18.40
C ALA A 177 6.98 -11.22 -18.27
N THR A 178 6.66 -11.64 -17.05
CA THR A 178 5.40 -12.30 -16.68
C THR A 178 4.72 -11.54 -15.56
N ALA A 179 3.49 -11.91 -15.21
CA ALA A 179 2.77 -11.33 -14.09
C ALA A 179 3.51 -11.45 -12.74
N THR A 180 4.45 -12.40 -12.61
CA THR A 180 5.12 -12.70 -11.34
C THR A 180 6.62 -12.46 -11.34
N THR A 181 7.25 -12.35 -12.52
CA THR A 181 8.71 -12.26 -12.65
C THR A 181 9.07 -11.37 -13.82
N LEU A 182 10.03 -10.48 -13.61
CA LEU A 182 10.70 -9.75 -14.68
C LEU A 182 12.20 -9.69 -14.41
N GLU A 183 12.98 -9.53 -15.48
CA GLU A 183 14.43 -9.40 -15.41
C GLU A 183 14.84 -8.11 -16.11
N VAL A 184 15.78 -7.36 -15.53
CA VAL A 184 16.29 -6.11 -16.09
C VAL A 184 17.82 -6.15 -16.11
N GLU A 185 18.42 -5.77 -17.23
CA GLU A 185 19.88 -5.67 -17.37
C GLU A 185 20.32 -4.26 -17.02
N LEU A 186 21.25 -4.12 -16.09
CA LEU A 186 21.88 -2.83 -15.85
C LEU A 186 22.89 -2.55 -16.97
N PRO A 187 22.97 -1.32 -17.49
CA PRO A 187 23.91 -0.98 -18.54
C PRO A 187 25.35 -1.14 -18.05
N VAL A 188 26.27 -1.43 -18.97
CA VAL A 188 27.71 -1.46 -18.67
C VAL A 188 28.25 -0.04 -18.49
N ASP A 189 27.69 0.94 -19.21
CA ASP A 189 28.01 2.36 -19.03
C ASP A 189 27.40 2.90 -17.73
N GLY A 190 28.27 3.23 -16.78
CA GLY A 190 27.90 3.75 -15.48
C GLY A 190 27.76 5.26 -15.38
N ASN A 191 27.92 6.02 -16.47
CA ASN A 191 27.92 7.49 -16.39
C ASN A 191 26.64 8.09 -15.78
N GLN A 192 25.50 7.44 -15.92
CA GLN A 192 24.24 7.86 -15.27
C GLN A 192 24.06 7.29 -13.86
N TRP A 193 24.83 6.28 -13.50
CA TRP A 193 24.75 5.57 -12.23
C TRP A 193 25.77 6.11 -11.23
N LEU A 194 25.60 5.72 -9.97
CA LEU A 194 26.50 5.98 -8.85
C LEU A 194 26.57 4.70 -8.02
N ALA A 195 27.70 4.43 -7.38
CA ALA A 195 27.75 3.34 -6.40
C ALA A 195 26.99 3.76 -5.14
N GLY A 196 26.29 2.83 -4.49
CA GLY A 196 25.48 3.14 -3.31
C GLY A 196 24.14 2.40 -3.24
N PHE A 197 23.23 2.88 -2.41
CA PHE A 197 21.92 2.27 -2.20
C PHE A 197 20.86 2.89 -3.10
N TYR A 198 20.12 2.04 -3.80
CA TYR A 198 19.03 2.39 -4.70
C TYR A 198 17.72 1.81 -4.19
N THR A 199 16.63 2.45 -4.59
CA THR A 199 15.29 1.85 -4.56
C THR A 199 14.80 1.60 -5.97
N VAL A 200 14.15 0.46 -6.21
CA VAL A 200 13.53 0.11 -7.49
C VAL A 200 12.02 0.01 -7.36
N THR A 201 11.31 0.51 -8.37
CA THR A 201 9.87 0.35 -8.57
C THR A 201 9.59 -0.11 -10.00
N VAL A 202 8.41 -0.69 -10.22
CA VAL A 202 7.95 -1.10 -11.55
C VAL A 202 6.65 -0.37 -11.86
N GLY A 203 6.63 0.36 -12.97
CA GLY A 203 5.46 1.00 -13.55
C GLY A 203 4.82 0.09 -14.61
N VAL A 204 3.52 -0.15 -14.47
CA VAL A 204 2.70 -0.95 -15.40
C VAL A 204 1.40 -0.21 -15.74
N LYS A 205 0.85 -0.48 -16.91
CA LYS A 205 -0.50 -0.04 -17.28
C LYS A 205 -1.46 -1.21 -17.26
N ARG A 206 -2.52 -1.11 -16.47
CA ARG A 206 -3.58 -2.11 -16.35
C ARG A 206 -4.94 -1.44 -16.33
N ASN A 207 -5.90 -1.99 -17.07
CA ASN A 207 -7.26 -1.46 -17.17
C ASN A 207 -7.26 0.04 -17.54
N GLY A 208 -6.36 0.45 -18.44
CA GLY A 208 -6.18 1.86 -18.83
C GLY A 208 -5.60 2.80 -17.76
N LYS A 209 -5.27 2.31 -16.56
CA LYS A 209 -4.68 3.10 -15.47
C LYS A 209 -3.19 2.80 -15.32
N GLN A 210 -2.41 3.86 -15.12
CA GLN A 210 -1.00 3.73 -14.73
C GLN A 210 -0.92 3.37 -13.24
N GLN A 211 -0.16 2.33 -12.92
CA GLN A 211 0.06 1.85 -11.56
C GLN A 211 1.56 1.64 -11.34
N VAL A 212 1.98 1.82 -10.08
CA VAL A 212 3.38 1.63 -9.66
C VAL A 212 3.39 0.70 -8.45
N THR A 213 4.40 -0.16 -8.39
CA THR A 213 4.62 -1.05 -7.24
C THR A 213 5.03 -0.30 -5.98
N ASN A 214 5.06 -1.01 -4.85
CA ASN A 214 5.96 -0.65 -3.74
C ASN A 214 7.43 -0.61 -4.22
N ALA A 215 8.29 0.01 -3.41
CA ALA A 215 9.72 0.08 -3.67
C ALA A 215 10.49 -1.01 -2.89
N LEU A 216 11.49 -1.61 -3.53
CA LEU A 216 12.49 -2.47 -2.86
C LEU A 216 13.87 -1.82 -2.93
N SER A 217 14.68 -2.00 -1.89
CA SER A 217 16.04 -1.45 -1.83
C SER A 217 17.09 -2.48 -2.25
N PHE A 218 18.16 -2.02 -2.88
CA PHE A 218 19.35 -2.82 -3.16
C PHE A 218 20.61 -1.94 -3.18
N SER A 219 21.78 -2.57 -3.09
CA SER A 219 23.08 -1.89 -3.21
C SER A 219 23.70 -2.14 -4.58
N LEU A 220 24.15 -1.08 -5.25
CA LEU A 220 24.99 -1.14 -6.44
C LEU A 220 26.46 -1.00 -6.02
N ALA A 221 27.24 -2.06 -6.20
CA ALA A 221 28.65 -2.10 -5.83
C ALA A 221 29.54 -1.43 -6.89
N PRO A 222 30.57 -0.68 -6.47
CA PRO A 222 31.59 -0.23 -7.40
C PRO A 222 32.40 -1.43 -7.91
N LYS A 223 32.82 -1.36 -9.17
CA LYS A 223 33.75 -2.31 -9.78
C LYS A 223 35.09 -1.60 -9.98
N ILE A 224 36.17 -2.20 -9.48
CA ILE A 224 37.54 -1.78 -9.80
C ILE A 224 37.86 -2.33 -11.20
N GLU A 225 38.27 -1.45 -12.11
CA GLU A 225 38.60 -1.84 -13.48
C GLU A 225 40.10 -2.01 -13.67
N GLU A 226 40.88 -1.06 -13.15
CA GLU A 226 42.35 -1.09 -13.22
C GLU A 226 42.96 -0.51 -11.94
N MET A 227 44.15 -0.99 -11.59
CA MET A 227 44.98 -0.47 -10.51
C MET A 227 46.42 -0.36 -11.00
N THR A 228 47.02 0.81 -10.84
CA THR A 228 48.41 1.08 -11.24
C THR A 228 49.15 1.77 -10.10
N ILE A 229 50.35 1.27 -9.79
CA ILE A 229 51.24 1.89 -8.81
C ILE A 229 52.26 2.74 -9.56
N SER A 230 52.43 3.97 -9.12
CA SER A 230 53.50 4.86 -9.58
C SER A 230 54.31 5.38 -8.39
N THR A 231 55.57 5.68 -8.64
CA THR A 231 56.46 6.28 -7.63
C THR A 231 56.68 7.74 -8.00
N ALA A 232 56.21 8.65 -7.16
CA ALA A 232 56.42 10.08 -7.28
C ALA A 232 57.79 10.49 -6.70
N THR A 233 58.17 11.76 -6.91
CA THR A 233 59.41 12.34 -6.40
C THR A 233 59.50 12.18 -4.88
N GLY A 234 60.61 11.62 -4.37
CA GLY A 234 60.82 11.43 -2.93
C GLY A 234 60.36 10.08 -2.36
N ASN A 235 60.28 9.03 -3.17
CA ASN A 235 59.85 7.67 -2.78
C ASN A 235 58.39 7.57 -2.28
N GLN A 236 57.55 8.54 -2.62
CA GLN A 236 56.11 8.43 -2.37
C GLN A 236 55.49 7.46 -3.38
N GLN A 237 54.83 6.41 -2.90
CA GLN A 237 54.12 5.46 -3.75
C GLN A 237 52.64 5.84 -3.82
N GLN A 238 52.15 6.01 -5.03
CA GLN A 238 50.76 6.38 -5.30
C GLN A 238 50.07 5.26 -6.07
N LEU A 239 48.89 4.86 -5.60
CA LEU A 239 48.00 3.93 -6.27
C LEU A 239 46.93 4.72 -7.01
N THR A 240 46.90 4.62 -8.33
CA THR A 240 45.79 5.10 -9.15
C THR A 240 44.87 3.92 -9.47
N LEU A 241 43.60 4.04 -9.11
CA LEU A 241 42.57 3.05 -9.48
C LEU A 241 41.49 3.69 -10.33
N THR A 242 40.99 2.92 -11.29
CA THR A 242 39.79 3.26 -12.07
C THR A 242 38.60 2.43 -11.62
N CYS A 243 37.42 3.03 -11.60
CA CYS A 243 36.20 2.38 -11.13
C CYS A 243 34.96 2.74 -11.95
N ASN A 244 33.99 1.82 -11.94
CA ASN A 244 32.69 1.95 -12.59
C ASN A 244 31.58 1.47 -11.63
N PRO A 245 30.49 2.24 -11.39
CA PRO A 245 30.23 3.61 -11.87
C PRO A 245 31.22 4.66 -11.34
N PRO A 246 31.34 5.81 -12.01
CA PRO A 246 32.17 6.91 -11.55
C PRO A 246 31.62 7.53 -10.26
N VAL A 247 32.52 7.99 -9.40
CA VAL A 247 32.23 8.61 -8.11
C VAL A 247 31.78 10.06 -8.30
N TRP A 248 30.67 10.43 -7.67
CA TRP A 248 30.14 11.79 -7.70
C TRP A 248 30.91 12.75 -6.79
N LEU A 249 31.32 13.87 -7.36
CA LEU A 249 32.11 14.92 -6.74
C LEU A 249 31.27 16.11 -6.27
N GLY A 250 29.97 16.13 -6.56
CA GLY A 250 29.14 17.29 -6.27
C GLY A 250 28.79 18.12 -7.50
N LYS A 251 28.12 19.24 -7.24
CA LYS A 251 27.89 20.29 -8.21
C LYS A 251 28.98 21.35 -8.08
N PRO A 252 29.33 22.06 -9.16
CA PRO A 252 30.24 23.20 -9.12
C PRO A 252 29.64 24.39 -8.34
N ASP A 253 29.67 24.38 -7.01
CA ASP A 253 29.17 25.49 -6.21
C ASP A 253 30.26 26.27 -5.47
N ASN A 254 31.45 25.68 -5.25
CA ASN A 254 32.55 26.34 -4.57
C ASN A 254 33.92 25.92 -5.11
N SER A 255 34.91 26.79 -4.93
CA SER A 255 36.30 26.73 -5.40
C SER A 255 37.14 25.58 -4.79
N SER A 256 36.51 24.55 -4.23
CA SER A 256 37.17 23.35 -3.70
C SER A 256 36.27 22.14 -3.93
N VAL A 257 36.77 21.19 -4.71
CA VAL A 257 36.05 19.96 -5.05
C VAL A 257 36.20 19.00 -3.88
N ILE A 258 35.12 18.86 -3.11
CA ILE A 258 35.01 17.85 -2.05
C ILE A 258 34.26 16.65 -2.61
N LEU A 259 34.69 15.43 -2.27
CA LEU A 259 33.98 14.22 -2.66
C LEU A 259 32.56 14.24 -2.10
N GLY A 260 31.56 14.25 -2.99
CA GLY A 260 30.16 14.21 -2.60
C GLY A 260 29.70 12.81 -2.15
N GLN A 261 30.43 11.76 -2.55
CA GLN A 261 30.31 10.40 -2.03
C GLN A 261 31.47 10.08 -1.09
N GLN A 262 31.19 9.33 -0.02
CA GLN A 262 32.24 8.86 0.88
C GLN A 262 33.00 7.72 0.23
N VAL A 263 34.32 7.86 0.10
CA VAL A 263 35.19 6.86 -0.53
C VAL A 263 36.23 6.36 0.46
N GLY A 264 36.38 5.05 0.54
CA GLY A 264 37.45 4.39 1.30
C GLY A 264 38.04 3.25 0.48
N PHE A 265 39.37 3.16 0.45
CA PHE A 265 40.08 2.03 -0.13
C PHE A 265 40.58 1.11 0.99
N LEU A 266 40.03 -0.08 1.04
CA LEU A 266 40.32 -1.08 2.08
C LEU A 266 41.47 -1.96 1.62
N LEU A 267 42.60 -1.83 2.29
CA LEU A 267 43.81 -2.63 2.07
C LEU A 267 44.21 -3.27 3.40
N SER A 268 44.04 -4.60 3.49
CA SER A 268 44.28 -5.37 4.71
C SER A 268 43.53 -4.79 5.93
N ASP A 269 44.25 -4.23 6.89
CA ASP A 269 43.78 -3.63 8.13
C ASP A 269 43.66 -2.09 8.05
N ARG A 270 43.87 -1.51 6.87
CA ARG A 270 43.85 -0.06 6.65
C ARG A 270 42.70 0.36 5.73
N GLU A 271 42.13 1.51 6.04
CA GLU A 271 41.24 2.26 5.17
C GLU A 271 41.95 3.53 4.75
N LEU A 272 42.22 3.67 3.46
CA LEU A 272 42.87 4.83 2.87
C LEU A 272 41.82 5.73 2.24
N LEU A 273 41.97 7.04 2.44
CA LEU A 273 41.15 8.05 1.79
C LEU A 273 41.83 8.50 0.48
N PRO A 274 41.05 8.86 -0.55
CA PRO A 274 41.60 9.38 -1.79
C PRO A 274 42.27 10.75 -1.57
N LEU A 275 43.37 10.97 -2.27
CA LEU A 275 44.12 12.22 -2.27
C LEU A 275 43.35 13.31 -3.02
N SER A 276 42.99 14.38 -2.30
CA SER A 276 42.18 15.47 -2.83
C SER A 276 42.87 16.25 -3.96
N GLU A 277 44.21 16.32 -3.98
CA GLU A 277 44.95 17.06 -5.01
C GLU A 277 44.88 16.43 -6.41
N PHE A 278 44.48 15.16 -6.51
CA PHE A 278 44.30 14.45 -7.78
C PHE A 278 42.85 14.43 -8.28
N LEU A 279 41.92 15.01 -7.51
CA LEU A 279 40.55 15.18 -7.98
C LEU A 279 40.50 16.27 -9.05
N PRO A 280 39.65 16.12 -10.09
CA PRO A 280 39.57 17.11 -11.14
C PRO A 280 39.11 18.46 -10.58
N SER A 281 39.89 19.51 -10.84
CA SER A 281 39.54 20.88 -10.48
C SER A 281 38.35 21.36 -11.30
N VAL A 282 37.35 21.90 -10.63
CA VAL A 282 36.15 22.43 -11.27
C VAL A 282 36.33 23.91 -11.55
N THR A 283 36.43 24.29 -12.82
CA THR A 283 36.37 25.68 -13.27
C THR A 283 34.97 26.01 -13.77
N THR A 284 34.22 26.80 -12.99
CA THR A 284 32.91 27.33 -13.40
C THR A 284 33.12 28.43 -14.44
N THR A 285 33.11 28.10 -15.74
CA THR A 285 33.21 29.11 -16.81
C THR A 285 31.86 29.48 -17.44
N SER A 286 30.74 28.96 -16.94
CA SER A 286 29.41 29.26 -17.50
C SER A 286 28.33 29.43 -16.44
N SER A 287 27.40 30.35 -16.70
CA SER A 287 26.18 30.62 -15.93
C SER A 287 25.08 29.56 -16.08
N ASP A 288 25.38 28.43 -16.72
CA ASP A 288 24.49 27.26 -16.81
C ASP A 288 24.60 26.40 -15.54
N PRO A 289 23.55 25.68 -15.10
CA PRO A 289 23.71 24.65 -14.08
C PRO A 289 24.65 23.58 -14.64
N SER A 290 25.92 23.65 -14.25
CA SER A 290 26.95 22.73 -14.72
C SER A 290 26.55 21.28 -14.39
N PRO A 291 26.80 20.31 -15.29
CA PRO A 291 26.49 18.90 -15.03
C PRO A 291 27.18 18.42 -13.76
N ASP A 292 26.56 17.44 -13.11
CA ASP A 292 27.15 16.73 -11.97
C ASP A 292 28.58 16.29 -12.31
N GLN A 293 29.52 16.68 -11.46
CA GLN A 293 30.92 16.33 -11.64
C GLN A 293 31.14 14.91 -11.12
N LYS A 294 31.80 14.07 -11.92
CA LYS A 294 32.12 12.69 -11.56
C LYS A 294 33.55 12.37 -11.96
N THR A 295 34.17 11.44 -11.24
CA THR A 295 35.48 10.87 -11.62
C THR A 295 35.41 9.35 -11.57
N ASN A 296 36.02 8.70 -12.54
CA ASN A 296 36.28 7.26 -12.47
C ASN A 296 37.68 6.97 -11.90
N SER A 297 38.55 7.96 -11.78
CA SER A 297 39.93 7.82 -11.31
C SER A 297 40.09 8.35 -9.88
N LEU A 298 40.68 7.54 -9.01
CA LEU A 298 40.96 7.85 -7.63
C LEU A 298 42.43 7.52 -7.33
N VAL A 299 43.12 8.41 -6.61
CA VAL A 299 44.53 8.24 -6.24
C VAL A 299 44.65 8.12 -4.73
N PHE A 300 45.45 7.16 -4.26
CA PHE A 300 45.68 6.88 -2.85
C PHE A 300 47.17 6.88 -2.55
N ASP A 301 47.55 7.41 -1.38
CA ASP A 301 48.91 7.26 -0.86
C ASP A 301 49.08 5.87 -0.24
N ILE A 302 49.97 5.07 -0.84
CA ILE A 302 50.34 3.74 -0.35
C ILE A 302 51.78 3.69 0.15
N THR A 303 52.38 4.85 0.44
CA THR A 303 53.73 4.95 0.98
C THR A 303 53.84 4.19 2.31
N GLY A 304 54.88 3.37 2.43
CA GLY A 304 55.14 2.57 3.63
C GLY A 304 54.26 1.32 3.78
N ILE A 305 53.49 0.96 2.74
CA ILE A 305 52.89 -0.38 2.66
C ILE A 305 53.98 -1.39 2.28
N ALA A 306 54.08 -2.47 3.04
CA ALA A 306 55.09 -3.49 2.78
C ALA A 306 54.86 -4.17 1.42
N ALA A 307 55.94 -4.56 0.75
CA ALA A 307 55.85 -5.33 -0.48
C ALA A 307 55.09 -6.64 -0.25
N GLY A 308 54.17 -6.98 -1.16
CA GLY A 308 53.32 -8.16 -1.02
C GLY A 308 52.06 -8.13 -1.88
N ASP A 309 51.32 -9.24 -1.83
CA ASP A 309 50.04 -9.41 -2.48
C ASP A 309 48.90 -9.14 -1.49
N TYR A 310 47.98 -8.27 -1.88
CA TYR A 310 46.86 -7.82 -1.06
C TYR A 310 45.53 -8.00 -1.79
N TRP A 311 44.51 -8.46 -1.06
CA TRP A 311 43.13 -8.41 -1.51
C TRP A 311 42.51 -7.11 -1.04
N VAL A 312 42.00 -6.32 -1.98
CA VAL A 312 41.54 -4.95 -1.73
C VAL A 312 40.05 -4.79 -2.04
N ARG A 313 39.44 -3.76 -1.48
CA ARG A 313 38.06 -3.36 -1.80
C ARG A 313 37.95 -1.85 -1.90
N LEU A 314 37.15 -1.38 -2.85
CA LEU A 314 36.72 0.00 -2.91
C LEU A 314 35.36 0.13 -2.23
N ARG A 315 35.25 0.99 -1.23
CA ARG A 315 33.99 1.34 -0.57
C ARG A 315 33.52 2.70 -1.06
N VAL A 316 32.30 2.77 -1.56
CA VAL A 316 31.64 4.03 -1.94
C VAL A 316 30.28 4.09 -1.25
N ASP A 317 30.06 5.12 -0.42
CA ASP A 317 28.84 5.34 0.37
C ASP A 317 28.37 4.10 1.14
N GLY A 318 29.32 3.39 1.75
CA GLY A 318 29.06 2.21 2.56
C GLY A 318 28.85 0.91 1.77
N VAL A 319 28.93 0.94 0.43
CA VAL A 319 28.87 -0.27 -0.41
C VAL A 319 30.29 -0.67 -0.86
N ASP A 320 30.68 -1.90 -0.54
CA ASP A 320 31.97 -2.47 -0.92
C ASP A 320 31.94 -3.05 -2.35
N SER A 321 33.05 -2.97 -3.06
CA SER A 321 33.28 -3.76 -4.27
C SER A 321 33.27 -5.26 -3.94
N LEU A 322 32.71 -6.07 -4.83
CA LEU A 322 32.63 -7.52 -4.63
C LEU A 322 34.02 -8.17 -4.71
N LEU A 323 34.51 -8.71 -3.59
CA LEU A 323 35.79 -9.42 -3.56
C LEU A 323 35.68 -10.87 -4.06
N VAL A 324 34.57 -11.54 -3.74
CA VAL A 324 34.37 -12.97 -4.04
C VAL A 324 33.55 -13.13 -5.32
N ASN A 325 34.12 -13.83 -6.29
CA ASN A 325 33.45 -14.30 -7.48
C ASN A 325 32.68 -15.60 -7.19
N ARG A 326 31.35 -15.49 -7.11
CA ARG A 326 30.42 -16.61 -6.89
C ARG A 326 29.92 -17.24 -8.20
N THR A 327 30.41 -16.82 -9.37
CA THR A 327 30.01 -17.42 -10.66
C THR A 327 30.68 -18.77 -10.96
N VAL A 328 31.74 -19.10 -10.22
CA VAL A 328 32.50 -20.35 -10.35
C VAL A 328 32.42 -21.18 -9.07
N THR A 329 32.58 -22.49 -9.19
CA THR A 329 32.54 -23.44 -8.05
C THR A 329 33.85 -24.25 -8.00
N PRO A 330 34.64 -24.18 -6.91
CA PRO A 330 34.43 -23.35 -5.72
C PRO A 330 34.58 -21.84 -6.01
N PRO A 331 33.98 -20.95 -5.19
CA PRO A 331 34.15 -19.50 -5.34
C PRO A 331 35.62 -19.09 -5.26
N VAL A 332 36.01 -18.09 -6.06
CA VAL A 332 37.37 -17.54 -6.12
C VAL A 332 37.34 -16.03 -5.87
N PHE A 333 38.48 -15.41 -5.58
CA PHE A 333 38.55 -13.95 -5.55
C PHE A 333 38.67 -13.38 -6.97
N TYR A 334 38.07 -12.22 -7.22
CA TYR A 334 38.23 -11.53 -8.50
C TYR A 334 39.68 -11.01 -8.64
N SER A 335 40.32 -11.26 -9.78
CA SER A 335 41.71 -10.84 -10.00
C SER A 335 41.89 -9.32 -10.03
N THR A 336 40.84 -8.57 -10.39
CA THR A 336 40.78 -7.10 -10.36
C THR A 336 40.88 -6.52 -8.94
N GLU A 337 40.72 -7.35 -7.91
CA GLU A 337 40.75 -6.98 -6.49
C GLU A 337 42.07 -7.45 -5.85
N LYS A 338 43.03 -7.88 -6.67
CA LYS A 338 44.38 -8.21 -6.24
C LYS A 338 45.32 -7.04 -6.53
N LEU A 339 45.95 -6.50 -5.49
CA LEU A 339 47.01 -5.49 -5.58
C LEU A 339 48.35 -6.15 -5.23
N THR A 340 49.34 -6.00 -6.10
CA THR A 340 50.73 -6.42 -5.81
C THR A 340 51.59 -5.17 -5.61
N VAL A 341 52.08 -4.97 -4.39
CA VAL A 341 53.01 -3.89 -4.07
C VAL A 341 54.44 -4.41 -4.24
N SER A 342 55.19 -3.82 -5.17
CA SER A 342 56.62 -4.10 -5.35
C SER A 342 57.46 -3.32 -4.33
N GLY A 343 58.51 -3.96 -3.81
CA GLY A 343 59.46 -3.37 -2.87
C GLY A 343 60.51 -2.46 -3.51
#